data_AF-A0A4Q9HF01-F1
#
_entry.id   AF-A0A4Q9HF01-F1
#
_cell.length_a   1.000
_cell.length_b   1.000
_cell.length_c   1.000
_cell.angle_alpha   90.00
_cell.angle_beta   90.00
_cell.angle_gamma   90.00
#
_symmetry.space_group_name_H-M   'P 1'
#
loop_
_entity.id
_entity.type
_entity.pdbx_description
1 polymer ?
#
loop_
_entity_poly.entity_id
_entity_poly.type
_entity_poly.pdbx_seq_one_letter_code
_entity_poly.pdbx_strand_id
1 'polypeptide(L)'
;MSKKIIIFIILLGSFLAINLFIFKRHENSLINSAFKGRIDSLEIGDKGIPSVYVNGERFHLTVLGREFNYTVKKGDFILKNSGESKYKIVRKNTNRVLNFEF
;
A
#
# COMPACT_ATOMS: atom_id res chain seq x y z
N MET A 1 3.92 15.13 42.99
CA MET A 1 4.25 15.12 41.54
C MET A 1 3.99 16.52 40.98
N SER A 2 4.94 17.13 40.29
CA SER A 2 4.80 18.53 39.83
C SER A 2 3.68 18.66 38.77
N LYS A 3 2.89 19.74 38.81
CA LYS A 3 1.85 20.03 37.79
C LYS A 3 2.42 19.98 36.36
N LYS A 4 3.70 20.32 36.19
CA LYS A 4 4.43 20.23 34.92
C LYS A 4 4.55 18.79 34.40
N ILE A 5 4.75 17.83 35.30
CA ILE A 5 4.87 16.40 34.95
C ILE A 5 3.51 15.85 34.48
N ILE A 6 2.42 16.26 35.14
CA ILE A 6 1.05 15.85 34.75
C ILE A 6 0.71 16.37 33.35
N ILE A 7 1.00 17.66 33.08
CA ILE A 7 0.79 18.27 31.76
C ILE A 7 1.61 17.55 30.69
N PHE A 8 2.88 17.24 30.98
CA PHE A 8 3.75 16.52 30.05
C PHE A 8 3.21 15.13 29.69
N ILE A 9 2.71 14.37 30.66
CA ILE A 9 2.14 13.04 30.43
C ILE A 9 0.90 13.12 29.54
N ILE A 10 0.03 14.09 29.77
CA ILE A 10 -1.18 14.30 28.95
C ILE A 10 -0.78 14.62 27.50
N LEU A 11 0.16 15.55 27.30
CA LEU A 11 0.64 15.92 25.97
C LEU A 11 1.27 14.74 25.24
N LEU A 12 2.11 13.95 25.93
CA LEU A 12 2.75 12.78 25.34
C LEU A 12 1.71 11.70 24.98
N GLY A 13 0.74 11.45 25.86
CA GLY A 13 -0.35 10.50 25.61
C GLY A 13 -1.21 10.92 24.42
N SER A 14 -1.60 12.19 24.33
CA SER A 14 -2.34 12.73 23.19
C SER A 14 -1.53 12.64 21.88
N PHE A 15 -0.24 12.96 21.93
CA PHE A 15 0.64 12.85 20.77
C PHE A 15 0.73 11.40 20.24
N LEU A 16 0.93 10.43 21.13
CA LEU A 16 0.98 9.02 20.75
C LEU A 16 -0.36 8.53 20.19
N ALA A 17 -1.48 8.92 20.80
CA ALA A 17 -2.82 8.55 20.33
C ALA A 17 -3.12 9.09 18.93
N ILE A 18 -2.76 10.35 18.65
CA ILE A 18 -2.92 10.95 17.30
C ILE A 18 -2.08 10.20 16.27
N ASN A 19 -0.82 9.89 16.57
CA ASN A 19 0.04 9.14 15.66
C ASN A 19 -0.51 7.74 15.36
N LEU A 20 -0.98 7.01 16.38
CA LEU A 20 -1.62 5.70 16.21
C LEU A 20 -2.89 5.80 15.36
N PHE A 21 -3.70 6.84 15.57
CA PHE A 21 -4.92 7.06 14.79
C PHE A 21 -4.62 7.32 13.30
N ILE A 22 -3.63 8.17 13.00
CA ILE A 22 -3.21 8.47 11.63
C ILE A 22 -2.66 7.21 10.95
N PHE A 23 -1.81 6.45 11.65
CA PHE A 23 -1.24 5.21 11.13
C PHE A 23 -2.34 4.20 10.73
N LYS A 24 -3.29 3.96 11.63
CA LYS A 24 -4.41 3.03 11.38
C LYS A 24 -5.29 3.47 10.21
N ARG A 25 -5.50 4.78 10.03
CA ARG A 25 -6.27 5.32 8.90
C ARG A 25 -5.56 5.09 7.56
N HIS A 26 -4.23 5.26 7.54
CA HIS A 26 -3.42 5.01 6.35
C HIS A 26 -3.46 3.55 5.92
N GLU A 27 -3.32 2.64 6.88
CA GLU A 27 -3.39 1.20 6.65
C GLU A 27 -4.76 0.78 6.10
N ASN A 28 -5.84 1.26 6.74
CA ASN A 28 -7.21 1.00 6.29
C ASN A 28 -7.48 1.53 4.87
N SER A 29 -6.93 2.68 4.50
CA SER A 29 -7.09 3.25 3.16
C SER A 29 -6.42 2.39 2.08
N LEU A 30 -5.28 1.78 2.39
CA LEU A 30 -4.56 0.92 1.45
C LEU A 30 -5.23 -0.45 1.32
N ILE A 31 -5.63 -1.05 2.43
CA ILE A 31 -6.34 -2.34 2.47
C ILE A 31 -7.70 -2.25 1.75
N ASN A 32 -8.44 -1.15 1.93
CA ASN A 32 -9.78 -0.99 1.34
C ASN A 32 -9.77 -0.53 -0.12
N SER A 33 -8.61 -0.26 -0.70
CA SER A 33 -8.53 0.02 -2.13
C SER A 33 -8.78 -1.26 -2.94
N ALA A 34 -9.70 -1.18 -3.91
CA ALA A 34 -9.93 -2.22 -4.90
C ALA A 34 -9.64 -1.64 -6.28
N PHE A 35 -8.91 -2.39 -7.10
CA PHE A 35 -8.64 -2.00 -8.48
C PHE A 35 -8.42 -3.23 -9.33
N LYS A 36 -8.80 -3.11 -10.61
CA LYS A 36 -8.58 -4.16 -11.60
C LYS A 36 -8.34 -3.54 -12.96
N GLY A 37 -7.39 -4.09 -13.70
CA GLY A 37 -7.12 -3.63 -15.06
C GLY A 37 -5.70 -3.96 -15.51
N ARG A 38 -5.36 -3.46 -16.70
CA ARG A 38 -3.98 -3.56 -17.19
C ARG A 38 -3.13 -2.47 -16.56
N ILE A 39 -1.88 -2.81 -16.30
CA ILE A 39 -0.88 -1.87 -15.80
C ILE A 39 -0.45 -0.96 -16.95
N ASP A 40 -0.72 0.33 -16.84
CA ASP A 40 -0.32 1.36 -17.80
C ASP A 40 1.15 1.73 -17.64
N SER A 41 1.58 1.89 -16.38
CA SER A 41 2.96 2.15 -15.98
C SER A 41 3.21 1.72 -14.52
N LEU A 42 4.50 1.58 -14.19
CA LEU A 42 5.00 1.30 -12.85
C LEU A 42 5.95 2.42 -12.43
N GLU A 43 5.80 2.91 -11.21
CA GLU A 43 6.68 3.91 -10.61
C GLU A 43 7.16 3.42 -9.25
N ILE A 44 8.44 3.62 -8.95
CA ILE A 44 8.99 3.38 -7.62
C ILE A 44 9.09 4.74 -6.94
N GLY A 45 8.32 4.96 -5.88
CA GLY A 45 8.41 6.20 -5.11
C GLY A 45 9.70 6.28 -4.29
N ASP A 46 10.03 7.48 -3.80
CA ASP A 46 11.28 7.77 -3.06
C ASP A 46 11.51 6.88 -1.82
N LYS A 47 10.44 6.31 -1.26
CA LYS A 47 10.48 5.38 -0.13
C LYS A 47 10.60 3.90 -0.54
N GLY A 48 10.85 3.62 -1.82
CA GLY A 48 10.90 2.26 -2.37
C GLY A 48 9.54 1.57 -2.50
N ILE A 49 8.44 2.30 -2.24
CA ILE A 49 7.07 1.76 -2.34
C ILE A 49 6.64 1.85 -3.81
N PRO A 50 6.37 0.71 -4.48
CA PRO A 50 5.93 0.72 -5.86
C PRO A 50 4.49 1.23 -5.99
N SER A 51 4.22 1.91 -7.08
CA SER A 51 2.89 2.36 -7.49
C SER A 51 2.62 1.85 -8.90
N VAL A 52 1.38 1.45 -9.16
CA VAL A 52 0.91 1.08 -10.49
C VAL A 52 -0.13 2.07 -10.95
N TYR A 53 -0.12 2.38 -12.24
CA TYR A 53 -1.20 3.10 -12.89
C TYR A 53 -2.10 2.10 -13.58
N VAL A 54 -3.39 2.17 -13.29
CA VAL A 54 -4.42 1.30 -13.86
C VAL A 54 -5.59 2.17 -14.28
N ASN A 55 -5.92 2.16 -15.57
CA ASN A 55 -6.95 3.01 -16.17
C ASN A 55 -6.69 4.52 -15.89
N GLY A 56 -5.42 4.94 -15.88
CA GLY A 56 -5.03 6.32 -15.59
C GLY A 56 -5.06 6.74 -14.11
N GLU A 57 -5.51 5.87 -13.20
CA GLU A 57 -5.48 6.13 -11.75
C GLU A 57 -4.24 5.51 -11.11
N ARG A 58 -3.63 6.22 -10.15
CA ARG A 58 -2.46 5.77 -9.41
C ARG A 58 -2.86 4.99 -8.17
N PHE A 59 -2.37 3.76 -8.06
CA PHE A 59 -2.53 2.91 -6.87
C PHE A 59 -1.19 2.64 -6.22
N HIS A 60 -1.06 3.01 -4.96
CA HIS A 60 0.09 2.63 -4.14
C HIS A 60 -0.06 1.17 -3.73
N LEU A 61 1.00 0.41 -3.95
CA LEU A 61 1.02 -0.99 -3.54
C LEU A 61 1.66 -1.08 -2.17
N THR A 62 0.93 -1.66 -1.23
CA THR A 62 1.43 -1.99 0.10
C THR A 62 2.51 -3.05 -0.01
N VAL A 63 3.70 -2.71 0.51
CA VAL A 63 4.84 -3.58 0.83
C VAL A 63 4.97 -4.77 -0.12
N LEU A 64 5.49 -4.49 -1.31
CA LEU A 64 5.90 -5.53 -2.21
C LEU A 64 7.41 -5.64 -2.14
N GLY A 65 7.90 -6.84 -1.85
CA GLY A 65 9.34 -7.12 -1.86
C GLY A 65 9.96 -6.78 -3.22
N ARG A 66 11.29 -6.67 -3.25
CA ARG A 66 12.07 -6.38 -4.47
C ARG A 66 11.64 -7.22 -5.69
N GLU A 67 11.13 -8.42 -5.46
CA GLU A 67 10.63 -9.34 -6.49
C GLU A 67 9.52 -8.78 -7.38
N PHE A 68 8.65 -7.91 -6.85
CA PHE A 68 7.56 -7.33 -7.65
C PHE A 68 8.09 -6.46 -8.79
N ASN A 69 9.07 -5.60 -8.51
CA ASN A 69 9.64 -4.67 -9.49
C ASN A 69 10.32 -5.40 -10.67
N TYR A 70 10.88 -6.59 -10.44
CA TYR A 70 11.54 -7.37 -11.49
C TYR A 70 10.56 -8.28 -12.25
N THR A 71 9.45 -8.66 -11.62
CA THR A 71 8.55 -9.67 -12.16
C THR A 71 7.38 -9.07 -12.95
N VAL A 72 6.89 -7.91 -12.50
CA VAL A 72 5.68 -7.27 -13.02
C VAL A 72 6.03 -6.23 -14.06
N LYS A 73 5.30 -6.23 -15.18
CA LYS A 73 5.59 -5.36 -16.32
C LYS A 73 4.34 -4.64 -16.81
N LYS A 74 4.57 -3.53 -17.52
CA LYS A 74 3.52 -2.82 -18.26
C LYS A 74 2.71 -3.79 -19.13
N GLY A 75 1.40 -3.68 -19.06
CA GLY A 75 0.45 -4.49 -19.80
C GLY A 75 0.03 -5.80 -19.13
N ASP A 76 0.67 -6.20 -18.04
CA ASP A 76 0.17 -7.25 -17.16
C ASP A 76 -1.19 -6.83 -16.57
N PHE A 77 -2.04 -7.81 -16.29
CA PHE A 77 -3.32 -7.55 -15.63
C PHE A 77 -3.15 -7.68 -14.12
N ILE A 78 -3.58 -6.68 -13.36
CA ILE A 78 -3.54 -6.69 -11.90
C ILE A 78 -4.96 -6.63 -11.34
N LEU A 79 -5.17 -7.34 -10.24
CA LEU A 79 -6.41 -7.37 -9.48
C LEU A 79 -6.08 -7.30 -7.99
N LYS A 80 -6.72 -6.36 -7.31
CA LYS A 80 -6.80 -6.30 -5.85
C LYS A 80 -8.26 -6.13 -5.45
N ASN A 81 -8.76 -7.01 -4.60
CA ASN A 81 -10.08 -6.85 -4.00
C ASN A 81 -10.00 -5.96 -2.75
N SER A 82 -11.08 -5.25 -2.45
CA SER A 82 -11.20 -4.47 -1.22
C SER A 82 -11.09 -5.40 -0.01
N GLY A 83 -10.31 -5.04 0.99
CA GLY A 83 -10.13 -5.84 2.20
C GLY A 83 -9.13 -6.99 2.06
N GLU A 84 -8.61 -7.26 0.86
CA GLU A 84 -7.60 -8.29 0.65
C GLU A 84 -6.18 -7.72 0.74
N SER A 85 -5.32 -8.41 1.50
CA SER A 85 -3.87 -8.17 1.58
C SER A 85 -3.09 -8.93 0.50
N LYS A 86 -3.71 -9.18 -0.64
CA LYS A 86 -3.07 -9.89 -1.76
C LYS A 86 -3.33 -9.19 -3.09
N TYR A 87 -2.35 -9.28 -3.96
CA TYR A 87 -2.44 -8.86 -5.36
C TYR A 87 -2.36 -10.09 -6.24
N LYS A 88 -3.28 -10.17 -7.20
CA LYS A 88 -3.22 -11.17 -8.26
C LYS A 88 -2.76 -10.50 -9.54
N ILE A 89 -1.73 -11.05 -10.17
CA ILE A 89 -1.17 -10.55 -11.42
C ILE A 89 -1.20 -11.65 -12.45
N VAL A 90 -1.71 -11.33 -13.64
CA VAL A 90 -1.72 -12.23 -14.79
C VAL A 90 -0.77 -11.65 -15.83
N ARG A 91 0.34 -12.34 -16.07
CA ARG A 91 1.36 -11.87 -17.01
C ARG A 91 0.84 -11.85 -18.43
N LYS A 92 1.12 -10.75 -19.13
CA LYS A 92 0.91 -10.61 -20.56
C LYS A 92 1.70 -11.71 -21.28
N ASN A 93 1.10 -12.28 -22.34
CA ASN A 93 1.64 -13.34 -23.20
C ASN A 93 1.77 -14.73 -22.58
N THR A 94 2.03 -14.87 -21.28
CA THR A 94 2.22 -16.19 -20.64
C THR A 94 1.00 -16.70 -19.90
N ASN A 95 0.01 -15.83 -19.61
CA ASN A 95 -1.13 -16.12 -18.73
C ASN A 95 -0.74 -16.69 -17.36
N ARG A 96 0.54 -16.57 -16.98
CA ARG A 96 1.05 -17.03 -15.69
C ARG A 96 0.46 -16.13 -14.61
N VAL A 97 -0.16 -16.77 -13.63
CA VAL A 97 -0.70 -16.11 -12.45
C VAL A 97 0.38 -16.01 -11.39
N LEU A 98 0.54 -14.83 -10.83
CA LEU A 98 1.42 -14.54 -9.71
C LEU A 98 0.56 -13.98 -8.59
N ASN A 99 0.72 -14.50 -7.38
CA ASN A 99 0.05 -13.99 -6.19
C ASN A 99 1.12 -13.39 -5.28
N PHE A 100 0.89 -12.16 -4.86
CA PHE A 100 1.74 -11.46 -3.90
C PHE A 100 0.93 -11.19 -2.65
N GLU A 101 1.40 -11.66 -1.51
CA GLU A 101 0.81 -11.45 -0.19
C GLU A 101 1.71 -10.50 0.61
N PHE A 102 1.11 -9.73 1.53
CA PHE A 102 1.84 -8.84 2.44
C PHE A 102 1.21 -8.81 3.83
#